data_AF-A0A1T3BJI7-F1
#
_entry.id   AF-A0A1T3BJI7-F1
#
_cell.length_a   1.000
_cell.length_b   1.000
_cell.length_c   1.000
_cell.angle_alpha   90.00
_cell.angle_beta   90.00
_cell.angle_gamma   90.00
#
_symmetry.space_group_name_H-M   'P 1'
#
loop_
_entity.id
_entity.type
_entity.pdbx_description
1 polymer ?
#
loop_
_entity_poly.entity_id
_entity_poly.type
_entity_poly.pdbx_seq_one_letter_code
_entity_poly.pdbx_strand_id
1 'polypeptide(L)'
;MFKMTEGKIVVTSANGGTGLSVSGQGKAEVTSVKIVGNEKGQGVVMMGEGEVTLMGTTVESFLTGVSVSDGTVKINGESMIKAAGDGVGIKVEGTGKAEVIGATIEAKGDRAVGIKVEGQGKANVTVMGGRLWERGMGVVRGWVWIWRGRER
;
A
#
# COMPACT_ATOMS: atom_id res chain seq x y z
N MET A 1 0.97 -20.95 2.59
CA MET A 1 1.49 -19.60 2.92
C MET A 1 2.70 -19.37 2.06
N PHE A 2 2.75 -18.26 1.34
CA PHE A 2 3.92 -17.84 0.56
C PHE A 2 4.84 -17.01 1.46
N LYS A 3 6.15 -17.21 1.36
CA LYS A 3 7.14 -16.41 2.10
C LYS A 3 8.31 -16.09 1.18
N MET A 4 8.69 -14.83 1.17
CA MET A 4 9.88 -14.36 0.47
C MET A 4 10.67 -13.43 1.40
N THR A 5 11.93 -13.79 1.59
CA THR A 5 12.89 -13.01 2.38
C THR A 5 14.00 -12.62 1.42
N GLU A 6 14.23 -11.32 1.30
CA GLU A 6 15.23 -10.74 0.41
C GLU A 6 14.97 -11.02 -1.09
N GLY A 7 15.64 -10.24 -1.93
CA GLY A 7 15.57 -10.38 -3.37
C GLY A 7 14.74 -9.31 -4.07
N LYS A 8 14.48 -9.55 -5.36
CA LYS A 8 13.90 -8.57 -6.26
C LYS A 8 12.87 -9.22 -7.18
N ILE A 9 11.68 -8.65 -7.23
CA ILE A 9 10.65 -8.96 -8.22
C ILE A 9 10.63 -7.81 -9.24
N VAL A 10 10.71 -8.13 -10.53
CA VAL A 10 10.64 -7.14 -11.61
C VAL A 10 9.53 -7.53 -12.57
N VAL A 11 8.54 -6.65 -12.72
CA VAL A 11 7.47 -6.82 -13.69
C VAL A 11 7.91 -6.17 -15.00
N THR A 12 8.16 -6.99 -16.02
CA THR A 12 8.65 -6.54 -17.34
C THR A 12 7.55 -6.39 -18.39
N SER A 13 6.30 -6.70 -18.05
CA SER A 13 5.14 -6.61 -18.95
C SER A 13 4.89 -5.17 -19.42
N ALA A 14 5.02 -4.88 -20.71
CA ALA A 14 4.85 -3.53 -21.28
C ALA A 14 3.45 -2.90 -21.05
N ASN A 15 2.44 -3.73 -20.77
CA ASN A 15 1.06 -3.31 -20.53
C ASN A 15 0.73 -3.12 -19.05
N GLY A 16 1.74 -3.24 -18.18
CA GLY A 16 1.54 -3.34 -16.75
C GLY A 16 1.31 -4.79 -16.33
N GLY A 17 1.47 -5.04 -15.05
CA GLY A 17 1.25 -6.33 -14.42
C GLY A 17 1.18 -6.19 -12.92
N THR A 18 1.07 -7.33 -12.25
CA THR A 18 1.03 -7.40 -10.80
C THR A 18 2.33 -7.99 -10.27
N GLY A 19 2.99 -7.31 -9.34
CA GLY A 19 4.21 -7.82 -8.70
C GLY A 19 3.93 -9.01 -7.79
N LEU A 20 2.98 -8.84 -6.87
CA LEU A 20 2.48 -9.89 -5.97
C LEU A 20 0.96 -9.85 -5.92
N SER A 21 0.31 -10.98 -6.17
CA SER A 21 -1.14 -11.13 -6.07
C SER A 21 -1.48 -12.22 -5.07
N VAL A 22 -2.40 -11.92 -4.15
CA VAL A 22 -2.90 -12.86 -3.17
C VAL A 22 -4.44 -12.82 -3.19
N SER A 23 -5.04 -14.00 -3.30
CA SER A 23 -6.48 -14.19 -3.40
C SER A 23 -6.95 -15.38 -2.57
N GLY A 24 -8.27 -15.52 -2.42
CA GLY A 24 -8.87 -16.51 -1.52
C GLY A 24 -8.35 -16.37 -0.09
N GLN A 25 -8.07 -17.50 0.56
CA GLN A 25 -7.51 -17.55 1.91
C GLN A 25 -5.97 -17.50 1.93
N GLY A 26 -5.35 -17.06 0.83
CA GLY A 26 -3.91 -17.00 0.67
C GLY A 26 -3.24 -16.08 1.69
N LYS A 27 -2.08 -16.48 2.19
CA LYS A 27 -1.25 -15.64 3.08
C LYS A 27 0.13 -15.45 2.49
N ALA A 28 0.65 -14.23 2.52
CA ALA A 28 2.00 -13.90 2.05
C ALA A 28 2.78 -13.07 3.08
N GLU A 29 4.01 -13.47 3.34
CA GLU A 29 4.98 -12.68 4.11
C GLU A 29 6.15 -12.30 3.21
N VAL A 30 6.39 -10.99 3.07
CA VAL A 30 7.45 -10.45 2.23
C VAL A 30 8.32 -9.52 3.04
N THR A 31 9.59 -9.89 3.21
CA THR A 31 10.55 -9.18 4.05
C THR A 31 11.78 -8.76 3.26
N SER A 32 12.15 -7.48 3.32
CA SER A 32 13.36 -6.95 2.67
C SER A 32 13.42 -7.18 1.15
N VAL A 33 12.27 -7.24 0.48
CA VAL A 33 12.19 -7.45 -0.96
C VAL A 33 12.00 -6.12 -1.68
N LYS A 34 12.51 -6.04 -2.92
CA LYS A 34 12.24 -4.94 -3.83
C LYS A 34 11.32 -5.39 -4.98
N ILE A 35 10.12 -4.84 -5.06
CA ILE A 35 9.15 -5.10 -6.13
C ILE A 35 9.10 -3.87 -7.04
N VAL A 36 9.47 -4.05 -8.30
CA VAL A 36 9.63 -2.97 -9.28
C VAL A 36 8.72 -3.20 -10.48
N GLY A 37 7.90 -2.20 -10.79
CA GLY A 37 7.04 -2.19 -11.97
C GLY A 37 7.62 -1.36 -13.12
N ASN A 38 6.78 -1.04 -14.08
CA ASN A 38 7.09 -0.23 -15.25
C ASN A 38 6.14 0.97 -15.42
N GLU A 39 5.81 1.60 -14.29
CA GLU A 39 4.92 2.76 -14.16
C GLU A 39 3.44 2.48 -14.46
N LYS A 40 3.12 1.22 -14.80
CA LYS A 40 1.78 0.72 -15.03
C LYS A 40 1.46 -0.42 -14.06
N GLY A 41 0.20 -0.80 -13.97
CA GLY A 41 -0.22 -1.94 -13.15
C GLY A 41 -0.12 -1.70 -11.64
N GLN A 42 -0.02 -2.79 -10.89
CA GLN A 42 -0.15 -2.81 -9.43
C GLN A 42 1.01 -3.54 -8.76
N GLY A 43 1.58 -2.99 -7.69
CA GLY A 43 2.71 -3.63 -7.02
C GLY A 43 2.27 -4.86 -6.23
N VAL A 44 1.40 -4.65 -5.24
CA VAL A 44 0.82 -5.69 -4.39
C VAL A 44 -0.70 -5.63 -4.48
N VAL A 45 -1.34 -6.77 -4.70
CA VAL A 45 -2.79 -6.88 -4.84
C VAL A 45 -3.32 -7.94 -3.88
N MET A 46 -4.28 -7.53 -3.04
CA MET A 46 -5.02 -8.40 -2.12
C MET A 46 -6.51 -8.36 -2.45
N MET A 47 -7.07 -9.50 -2.84
CA MET A 47 -8.47 -9.62 -3.30
C MET A 47 -9.22 -10.79 -2.65
N GLY A 48 -8.75 -11.31 -1.52
CA GLY A 48 -9.45 -12.36 -0.79
C GLY A 48 -9.34 -12.17 0.71
N GLU A 49 -9.94 -13.05 1.50
CA GLU A 49 -10.04 -12.95 2.96
C GLU A 49 -8.69 -13.15 3.71
N GLY A 50 -7.62 -13.47 2.98
CA GLY A 50 -6.30 -13.73 3.54
C GLY A 50 -5.54 -12.49 4.04
N GLU A 51 -4.23 -12.65 4.22
CA GLU A 51 -3.37 -11.61 4.79
C GLU A 51 -2.03 -11.49 4.04
N VAL A 52 -1.62 -10.25 3.74
CA VAL A 52 -0.27 -9.94 3.23
C VAL A 52 0.47 -9.10 4.25
N THR A 53 1.67 -9.51 4.63
CA THR A 53 2.57 -8.71 5.46
C THR A 53 3.80 -8.31 4.67
N LEU A 54 4.05 -7.01 4.58
CA LEU A 54 5.23 -6.38 3.98
C LEU A 54 6.09 -5.80 5.10
N MET A 55 7.35 -6.21 5.22
CA MET A 55 8.27 -5.70 6.24
C MET A 55 9.59 -5.27 5.60
N GLY A 56 9.96 -3.98 5.72
CA GLY A 56 11.15 -3.45 5.03
C GLY A 56 11.11 -3.62 3.50
N THR A 57 9.91 -3.76 2.92
CA THR A 57 9.74 -4.05 1.49
C THR A 57 9.58 -2.75 0.72
N THR A 58 10.26 -2.64 -0.41
CA THR A 58 10.10 -1.50 -1.33
C THR A 58 9.22 -1.91 -2.50
N VAL A 59 8.14 -1.17 -2.73
CA VAL A 59 7.27 -1.30 -3.90
C VAL A 59 7.36 0.01 -4.68
N GLU A 60 7.89 -0.03 -5.89
CA GLU A 60 8.10 1.18 -6.69
C GLU A 60 7.77 0.99 -8.18
N SER A 61 7.59 2.11 -8.87
CA SER A 61 7.33 2.14 -10.30
C SER A 61 6.03 1.42 -10.69
N PHE A 62 4.97 1.57 -9.90
CA PHE A 62 3.62 1.10 -10.25
C PHE A 62 2.64 2.27 -10.24
N LEU A 63 1.61 2.19 -11.09
CA LEU A 63 0.51 3.15 -11.03
C LEU A 63 -0.25 3.04 -9.70
N THR A 64 -0.41 1.82 -9.18
CA THR A 64 -0.87 1.60 -7.80
C THR A 64 0.15 0.79 -7.02
N GLY A 65 0.69 1.31 -5.93
CA GLY A 65 1.67 0.59 -5.12
C GLY A 65 1.05 -0.66 -4.48
N VAL A 66 0.01 -0.47 -3.66
CA VAL A 66 -0.72 -1.53 -2.98
C VAL A 66 -2.22 -1.35 -3.22
N SER A 67 -2.91 -2.42 -3.63
CA SER A 67 -4.35 -2.45 -3.82
C SER A 67 -4.98 -3.51 -2.95
N VAL A 68 -5.97 -3.14 -2.15
CA VAL A 68 -6.67 -4.03 -1.22
C VAL A 68 -8.16 -3.90 -1.45
N SER A 69 -8.80 -4.93 -2.00
CA SER A 69 -10.26 -4.96 -2.16
C SER A 69 -10.95 -5.87 -1.14
N ASP A 70 -10.24 -6.85 -0.62
CA ASP A 70 -10.68 -7.74 0.45
C ASP A 70 -9.48 -8.22 1.28
N GLY A 71 -9.74 -8.74 2.48
CA GLY A 71 -8.69 -9.20 3.41
C GLY A 71 -7.87 -8.07 4.01
N THR A 72 -6.65 -8.40 4.45
CA THR A 72 -5.78 -7.46 5.19
C THR A 72 -4.38 -7.37 4.59
N VAL A 73 -3.87 -6.15 4.42
CA VAL A 73 -2.47 -5.88 4.12
C VAL A 73 -1.82 -5.10 5.25
N LYS A 74 -0.73 -5.62 5.80
CA LYS A 74 0.10 -5.00 6.83
C LYS A 74 1.40 -4.52 6.20
N ILE A 75 1.71 -3.24 6.36
CA ILE A 75 2.92 -2.61 5.83
C ILE A 75 3.70 -2.05 7.02
N ASN A 76 4.79 -2.73 7.36
CA ASN A 76 5.53 -2.55 8.58
C ASN A 76 6.99 -2.17 8.33
N GLY A 77 7.60 -1.54 9.34
CA GLY A 77 9.01 -1.16 9.34
C GLY A 77 9.33 -0.14 8.24
N GLU A 78 10.60 -0.07 7.83
CA GLU A 78 11.11 0.86 6.80
C GLU A 78 10.66 0.52 5.36
N SER A 79 9.46 -0.05 5.22
CA SER A 79 8.86 -0.30 3.91
C SER A 79 8.64 1.03 3.17
N MET A 80 8.84 1.00 1.86
CA MET A 80 8.70 2.17 0.99
C MET A 80 7.72 1.87 -0.14
N ILE A 81 6.64 2.63 -0.24
CA ILE A 81 5.68 2.52 -1.35
C ILE A 81 5.79 3.79 -2.19
N LYS A 82 6.22 3.65 -3.45
CA LYS A 82 6.44 4.76 -4.38
C LYS A 82 5.53 4.61 -5.61
N ALA A 83 4.45 5.37 -5.63
CA ALA A 83 3.56 5.42 -6.79
C ALA A 83 4.22 6.20 -7.93
N ALA A 84 4.04 5.71 -9.15
CA ALA A 84 4.50 6.36 -10.37
C ALA A 84 3.47 7.39 -10.88
N GLY A 85 3.96 8.52 -11.42
CA GLY A 85 3.13 9.56 -12.03
C GLY A 85 2.01 10.05 -11.09
N ASP A 86 0.80 10.18 -11.65
CA ASP A 86 -0.45 10.52 -10.94
C ASP A 86 -1.08 9.32 -10.21
N GLY A 87 -0.26 8.33 -9.83
CA GLY A 87 -0.70 7.07 -9.24
C GLY A 87 -1.16 7.16 -7.79
N VAL A 88 -1.55 6.00 -7.26
CA VAL A 88 -1.99 5.83 -5.87
C VAL A 88 -0.97 4.99 -5.12
N GLY A 89 -0.49 5.44 -3.96
CA GLY A 89 0.40 4.64 -3.11
C GLY A 89 -0.32 3.40 -2.59
N ILE A 90 -1.37 3.60 -1.81
CA ILE A 90 -2.23 2.53 -1.27
C ILE A 90 -3.68 2.82 -1.62
N LYS A 91 -4.34 1.88 -2.31
CA LYS A 91 -5.76 1.90 -2.59
C LYS A 91 -6.46 0.84 -1.74
N VAL A 92 -7.45 1.23 -0.97
CA VAL A 92 -8.31 0.33 -0.19
C VAL A 92 -9.75 0.51 -0.65
N GLU A 93 -10.39 -0.58 -1.05
CA GLU A 93 -11.78 -0.62 -1.49
C GLU A 93 -12.50 -1.86 -0.92
N GLY A 94 -13.80 -1.96 -1.18
CA GLY A 94 -14.59 -3.12 -0.75
C GLY A 94 -14.57 -3.34 0.77
N THR A 95 -14.23 -4.55 1.21
CA THR A 95 -14.04 -4.93 2.62
C THR A 95 -12.58 -4.94 3.05
N GLY A 96 -11.68 -4.52 2.16
CA GLY A 96 -10.24 -4.52 2.35
C GLY A 96 -9.79 -3.69 3.54
N LYS A 97 -8.69 -4.14 4.16
CA LYS A 97 -8.03 -3.46 5.27
C LYS A 97 -6.55 -3.23 4.98
N ALA A 98 -6.10 -2.01 5.20
CA ALA A 98 -4.67 -1.69 5.19
C ALA A 98 -4.24 -1.19 6.57
N GLU A 99 -3.19 -1.79 7.10
CA GLU A 99 -2.50 -1.40 8.33
C GLU A 99 -1.10 -0.93 7.98
N VAL A 100 -0.80 0.34 8.23
CA VAL A 100 0.50 0.92 7.89
C VAL A 100 1.17 1.43 9.15
N ILE A 101 2.36 0.90 9.46
CA ILE A 101 3.12 1.18 10.68
C ILE A 101 4.60 1.39 10.33
N GLY A 102 5.08 2.63 10.45
CA GLY A 102 6.50 2.96 10.26
C GLY A 102 6.98 2.99 8.81
N ALA A 103 6.09 2.80 7.84
CA ALA A 103 6.40 2.81 6.42
C ALA A 103 6.30 4.21 5.81
N THR A 104 7.05 4.44 4.73
CA THR A 104 7.01 5.67 3.94
C THR A 104 6.19 5.47 2.67
N ILE A 105 5.28 6.40 2.38
CA ILE A 105 4.46 6.39 1.16
C ILE A 105 4.73 7.67 0.38
N GLU A 106 5.18 7.51 -0.86
CA GLU A 106 5.55 8.58 -1.76
C GLU A 106 4.68 8.56 -3.01
N ALA A 107 4.00 9.68 -3.26
CA ALA A 107 3.17 9.92 -4.43
C ALA A 107 3.47 11.37 -4.90
N LYS A 108 4.07 11.52 -6.08
CA LYS A 108 4.70 12.78 -6.52
C LYS A 108 3.99 13.51 -7.66
N GLY A 109 3.11 12.85 -8.41
CA GLY A 109 2.34 13.50 -9.47
C GLY A 109 1.35 14.55 -8.92
N ASP A 110 0.97 15.50 -9.76
CA ASP A 110 0.08 16.61 -9.40
C ASP A 110 -1.29 16.12 -8.90
N ARG A 111 -1.72 14.95 -9.37
CA ARG A 111 -2.97 14.29 -8.95
C ARG A 111 -2.73 12.99 -8.18
N ALA A 112 -1.47 12.71 -7.82
CA ALA A 112 -1.12 11.49 -7.13
C ALA A 112 -1.68 11.47 -5.70
N VAL A 113 -2.06 10.28 -5.24
CA VAL A 113 -2.69 10.10 -3.92
C VAL A 113 -1.84 9.14 -3.11
N GLY A 114 -1.42 9.53 -1.91
CA GLY A 114 -0.68 8.64 -1.02
C GLY A 114 -1.52 7.44 -0.60
N ILE A 115 -2.68 7.69 0.01
CA ILE A 115 -3.64 6.65 0.42
C ILE A 115 -5.04 7.05 -0.02
N LYS A 116 -5.73 6.15 -0.72
CA LYS A 116 -7.09 6.32 -1.21
C LYS A 116 -7.96 5.22 -0.62
N VAL A 117 -9.04 5.61 0.06
CA VAL A 117 -10.03 4.67 0.63
C VAL A 117 -11.38 4.94 -0.01
N GLU A 118 -11.98 3.91 -0.59
CA GLU A 118 -13.27 3.99 -1.29
C GLU A 118 -14.26 2.94 -0.75
N GLY A 119 -15.56 3.25 -0.79
CA GLY A 119 -16.62 2.32 -0.39
C GLY A 119 -16.62 2.01 1.12
N GLN A 120 -16.78 0.73 1.47
CA GLN A 120 -16.76 0.25 2.86
C GLN A 120 -15.36 -0.10 3.38
N GLY A 121 -14.31 0.20 2.58
CA GLY A 121 -12.93 -0.14 2.91
C GLY A 121 -12.50 0.54 4.21
N LYS A 122 -11.71 -0.16 5.02
CA LYS A 122 -11.21 0.38 6.29
C LYS A 122 -9.69 0.44 6.26
N ALA A 123 -9.11 1.63 6.17
CA ALA A 123 -7.68 1.81 6.34
C ALA A 123 -7.37 2.30 7.76
N ASN A 124 -6.64 1.50 8.54
CA ASN A 124 -6.08 1.93 9.81
C ASN A 124 -4.65 2.39 9.55
N VAL A 125 -4.46 3.70 9.45
CA VAL A 125 -3.19 4.25 9.00
C VAL A 125 -2.49 4.98 10.13
N THR A 126 -1.35 4.46 10.56
CA THR A 126 -0.42 5.15 11.46
C THR A 126 0.77 5.63 10.64
N VAL A 127 0.58 6.73 9.90
CA VAL A 127 1.65 7.30 9.06
C VAL A 127 2.60 8.13 9.91
N MET A 128 3.90 7.84 9.84
CA MET A 128 4.95 8.80 10.20
C MET A 128 5.53 9.39 8.90
N GLY A 129 4.89 10.44 8.37
CA GLY A 129 5.31 11.12 7.13
C GLY A 129 4.55 10.68 5.87
N GLY A 130 3.69 11.57 5.35
CA GLY A 130 2.93 11.39 4.12
C GLY A 130 1.82 12.45 4.00
N ARG A 131 1.38 12.75 2.77
CA ARG A 131 0.23 13.64 2.52
C ARG A 131 -1.02 12.79 2.34
N LEU A 132 -1.97 12.88 3.29
CA LEU A 132 -3.29 12.27 3.18
C LEU A 132 -4.20 13.19 2.34
N TRP A 133 -4.93 12.64 1.37
CA TRP A 133 -5.86 13.39 0.53
C TRP A 133 -7.24 12.73 0.54
N GLU A 134 -8.26 13.45 1.01
CA GLU A 134 -9.67 13.04 0.99
C GLU A 134 -10.44 13.94 0.02
N ARG A 135 -11.28 13.36 -0.85
CA ARG A 135 -12.26 14.11 -1.67
C ARG A 135 -13.65 13.50 -1.45
N GLY A 136 -14.45 14.14 -0.60
CA GLY A 136 -15.83 13.75 -0.29
C GLY A 136 -16.12 13.96 1.20
N MET A 137 -17.28 14.52 1.55
CA MET A 137 -17.66 14.80 2.94
C MET A 137 -17.76 13.49 3.75
N GLY A 138 -16.68 13.10 4.42
CA GLY A 138 -16.63 12.05 5.43
C GLY A 138 -16.25 12.65 6.77
N VAL A 139 -17.14 12.61 7.75
CA VAL A 139 -16.76 12.93 9.12
C VAL A 139 -15.71 11.90 9.54
N VAL A 140 -14.51 12.33 9.94
CA VAL A 140 -13.63 11.46 10.73
C VAL A 140 -14.31 11.28 12.10
N ARG A 141 -15.24 10.33 12.21
CA ARG A 141 -15.85 9.94 13.47
C ARG A 141 -14.92 8.97 14.16
N GLY A 142 -13.95 9.55 14.85
CA GLY A 142 -12.96 8.85 15.66
C GLY A 142 -11.88 9.83 16.10
N TRP A 143 -11.30 9.59 17.28
CA TRP A 143 -10.20 10.39 17.79
C TRP A 143 -9.01 10.29 16.84
N VAL A 144 -8.73 11.35 16.07
CA VAL A 144 -7.49 11.48 15.32
C VAL A 144 -6.42 11.95 16.28
N TRP A 145 -5.55 11.03 16.71
CA TRP A 145 -4.34 11.39 17.45
C TRP A 145 -3.27 11.80 16.43
N ILE A 146 -3.20 13.10 16.12
CA ILE A 146 -2.04 13.67 15.42
C ILE A 146 -0.98 13.95 16.49
N TRP A 147 -0.09 12.99 16.75
CA TRP A 147 1.10 13.25 17.56
C TRP A 147 2.12 14.01 16.70
N ARG A 148 2.22 15.33 16.89
CA ARG A 148 3.43 16.05 16.45
C ARG A 148 4.53 15.72 17.45
N GLY A 149 5.51 14.96 17.01
CA GLY A 149 6.75 14.79 17.76
C GLY A 149 7.33 16.15 18.11
N ARG A 150 7.55 16.38 19.40
CA ARG A 150 8.33 17.51 19.88
C ARG A 150 9.78 17.17 19.59
N GLU A 151 10.35 17.75 18.53
CA GLU A 151 11.81 17.84 18.39
C GLU A 151 12.36 18.53 19.65
N ARG A 152 13.32 17.87 20.30
CA ARG A 152 14.09 18.43 21.42
C ARG A 152 15.34 19.09 20.89
#